data_AF-X0ZYU2-F1
#
_entry.id   AF-X0ZYU2-F1
#
_cell.length_a   1.000
_cell.length_b   1.000
_cell.length_c   1.000
_cell.angle_alpha   90.00
_cell.angle_beta   90.00
_cell.angle_gamma   90.00
#
_symmetry.space_group_name_H-M   'P 1'
#
loop_
_entity.id
_entity.type
_entity.pdbx_description
1 polymer ?
#
loop_
_entity_poly.entity_id
_entity_poly.type
_entity_poly.pdbx_seq_one_letter_code
_entity_poly.pdbx_strand_id
1 'polypeptide(L)'
;MLSNNYPKREFEIINTAMVAINSHVVYQIAKECAKLKPDLFIVYLGNNEVVGPFGSGTVFRSYSPNLTMIRAGIWANSLRLGQLLNSLIQNVFKKEQNIRVWRGMEMFLENLVPFDDPRLQK
;
A
#
# COMPACT_ATOMS: atom_id res chain seq x y z
N MET A 1 -8.35 -7.96 -27.00
CA MET A 1 -7.35 -7.11 -27.69
C MET A 1 -6.00 -7.81 -27.88
N LEU A 2 -5.39 -8.46 -26.87
CA LEU A 2 -4.15 -9.24 -27.08
C LEU A 2 -4.40 -10.61 -27.76
N SER A 3 -5.34 -11.39 -27.23
CA SER A 3 -5.73 -12.70 -27.80
C SER A 3 -6.16 -12.61 -29.27
N ASN A 4 -6.90 -11.56 -29.64
CA ASN A 4 -7.35 -11.34 -31.02
C ASN A 4 -6.19 -11.00 -31.98
N ASN A 5 -5.20 -10.23 -31.52
CA ASN A 5 -4.06 -9.82 -32.35
C ASN A 5 -2.97 -10.90 -32.42
N TYR A 6 -2.92 -11.81 -31.44
CA TYR A 6 -1.92 -12.88 -31.37
C TYR A 6 -2.57 -14.24 -31.05
N PRO A 7 -3.41 -14.78 -31.94
CA PRO A 7 -4.22 -15.99 -31.68
C PRO A 7 -3.39 -17.27 -31.49
N LYS A 8 -2.12 -17.28 -31.90
CA LYS A 8 -1.18 -18.40 -31.72
C LYS A 8 -0.28 -18.24 -30.49
N ARG A 9 -0.49 -17.22 -29.67
CA ARG A 9 0.29 -16.97 -28.45
C ARG A 9 -0.62 -17.03 -27.24
N GLU A 10 -0.16 -17.73 -26.21
CA GLU A 10 -0.80 -17.76 -24.91
C GLU A 10 -0.17 -16.67 -24.02
N PHE A 11 -1.01 -15.97 -23.27
CA PHE A 11 -0.59 -14.96 -22.30
C PHE A 11 -1.10 -15.36 -20.93
N GLU A 12 -0.18 -15.58 -20.00
CA GLU A 12 -0.52 -15.70 -18.57
C GLU A 12 -0.43 -14.32 -17.92
N ILE A 13 -1.48 -13.92 -17.20
CA ILE A 13 -1.54 -12.64 -16.50
C ILE A 13 -1.78 -12.91 -15.03
N ILE A 14 -0.78 -12.63 -14.20
CA ILE A 14 -0.87 -12.74 -12.75
C ILE A 14 -1.13 -11.34 -12.17
N ASN A 15 -2.36 -11.10 -11.72
CA ASN A 15 -2.71 -9.86 -11.05
C ASN A 15 -2.34 -9.92 -9.56
N THR A 16 -1.33 -9.14 -9.16
CA THR A 16 -0.90 -9.01 -7.76
C THR A 16 -1.29 -7.68 -7.14
N ALA A 17 -2.26 -6.97 -7.72
CA ALA A 17 -2.77 -5.72 -7.18
C ALA A 17 -3.59 -5.96 -5.91
N MET A 18 -3.45 -5.05 -4.94
CA MET A 18 -4.27 -5.03 -3.72
C MET A 18 -4.80 -3.62 -3.50
N VAL A 19 -5.98 -3.51 -2.90
CA VAL A 19 -6.56 -2.21 -2.53
C VAL A 19 -5.68 -1.54 -1.47
N ALA A 20 -5.54 -0.22 -1.56
CA ALA A 20 -4.86 0.62 -0.58
C ALA A 20 -3.40 0.22 -0.26
N ILE A 21 -2.64 -0.27 -1.24
CA ILE A 21 -1.17 -0.39 -1.14
C ILE A 21 -0.46 0.63 -2.02
N ASN A 22 0.84 0.82 -1.72
CA ASN A 22 1.74 1.72 -2.41
C ASN A 22 3.16 1.15 -2.45
N SER A 23 4.12 1.95 -2.91
CA SER A 23 5.52 1.59 -3.12
C SER A 23 6.19 0.96 -1.90
N HIS A 24 5.74 1.27 -0.67
CA HIS A 24 6.30 0.71 0.56
C HIS A 24 6.12 -0.81 0.71
N VAL A 25 5.11 -1.39 0.05
CA VAL A 25 4.87 -2.86 0.05
C VAL A 25 5.03 -3.45 -1.34
N VAL A 26 4.70 -2.70 -2.40
CA VAL A 26 4.75 -3.18 -3.79
C VAL A 26 6.14 -3.64 -4.19
N TYR A 27 7.22 -2.99 -3.70
CA TYR A 27 8.57 -3.44 -4.00
C TYR A 27 8.87 -4.86 -3.50
N GLN A 28 8.26 -5.28 -2.38
CA GLN A 28 8.42 -6.64 -1.85
C GLN A 28 7.64 -7.64 -2.70
N ILE A 29 6.42 -7.29 -3.11
CA ILE A 29 5.61 -8.10 -4.03
C ILE A 29 6.38 -8.31 -5.33
N ALA A 30 6.89 -7.23 -5.94
CA ALA A 30 7.67 -7.31 -7.18
C ALA A 30 8.91 -8.20 -7.02
N LYS A 31 9.60 -8.13 -5.88
CA LYS A 31 10.77 -8.99 -5.58
C LYS A 31 10.39 -10.48 -5.49
N GLU A 32 9.24 -10.80 -4.91
CA GLU A 32 8.74 -12.18 -4.87
C GLU A 32 8.28 -12.65 -6.25
N CYS A 33 7.55 -11.81 -7.00
CA CYS A 33 7.13 -12.09 -8.37
C CYS A 33 8.33 -12.32 -9.30
N ALA A 34 9.45 -11.60 -9.11
CA ALA A 34 10.64 -11.79 -9.93
C ALA A 34 11.22 -13.21 -9.83
N LYS A 35 10.97 -13.93 -8.73
CA LYS A 35 11.37 -15.34 -8.58
C LYS A 35 10.61 -16.28 -9.51
N LEU A 36 9.44 -15.86 -9.99
CA LEU A 36 8.64 -16.59 -11.00
C LEU A 36 9.14 -16.37 -12.43
N LYS A 37 10.19 -15.55 -12.63
CA LYS A 37 10.81 -15.24 -13.93
C LYS A 37 9.81 -14.75 -14.99
N PRO A 38 9.02 -13.70 -14.72
CA PRO A 38 8.11 -13.15 -15.72
C PRO A 38 8.88 -12.46 -16.86
N ASP A 39 8.30 -12.45 -18.06
CA ASP A 39 8.85 -11.71 -19.21
C ASP A 39 8.58 -10.20 -19.13
N LEU A 40 7.52 -9.80 -18.42
CA LEU A 40 7.06 -8.42 -18.32
C LEU A 40 6.47 -8.11 -16.95
N PHE A 41 6.83 -6.96 -16.40
CA PHE A 41 6.15 -6.33 -15.27
C PHE A 41 5.32 -5.14 -15.75
N ILE A 42 4.07 -5.07 -15.29
CA ILE A 42 3.22 -3.87 -15.41
C ILE A 42 3.02 -3.32 -14.00
N VAL A 43 3.65 -2.19 -13.71
CA VAL A 43 3.57 -1.54 -12.39
C VAL A 43 2.74 -0.27 -12.52
N TYR A 44 1.59 -0.24 -11.84
CA TYR A 44 0.71 0.92 -11.80
C TYR A 44 0.61 1.45 -10.37
N LEU A 45 1.22 2.62 -10.13
CA LEU A 45 1.32 3.28 -8.82
C LEU A 45 1.11 4.79 -8.97
N GLY A 46 0.80 5.47 -7.87
CA GLY A 46 0.66 6.94 -7.87
C GLY A 46 -0.30 7.44 -6.80
N ASN A 47 -1.60 7.23 -6.99
CA ASN A 47 -2.63 7.76 -6.09
C ASN A 47 -2.38 7.40 -4.61
N ASN A 48 -2.10 6.13 -4.33
CA ASN A 48 -1.87 5.64 -2.97
C ASN A 48 -0.50 6.03 -2.38
N GLU A 49 0.39 6.67 -3.14
CA GLU A 49 1.60 7.28 -2.56
C GLU A 49 1.23 8.49 -1.69
N VAL A 50 0.11 9.15 -2.00
CA VAL A 50 -0.38 10.34 -1.29
C VAL A 50 -1.48 9.97 -0.31
N VAL A 51 -2.54 9.29 -0.77
CA VAL A 51 -3.72 8.99 0.09
C VAL A 51 -3.64 7.60 0.74
N GLY A 52 -2.80 6.71 0.22
CA GLY A 52 -2.64 5.36 0.77
C GLY A 52 -1.85 5.36 2.09
N PRO A 53 -1.67 4.19 2.73
CA PRO A 53 -0.96 4.09 4.01
C PRO A 53 0.41 4.76 3.98
N PHE A 54 0.75 5.50 5.03
CA PHE A 54 2.00 6.28 5.15
C PHE A 54 2.12 7.49 4.21
N GLY A 55 1.16 7.73 3.32
CA GLY A 55 1.10 8.93 2.48
C GLY A 55 0.73 10.19 3.28
N SER A 56 1.01 11.36 2.71
CA SER A 56 0.79 12.66 3.35
C SER A 56 -0.70 13.00 3.60
N GLY A 57 -1.61 12.43 2.81
CA GLY A 57 -3.06 12.59 2.93
C GLY A 57 -3.77 11.37 3.50
N THR A 58 -3.05 10.51 4.23
CA THR A 58 -3.58 9.20 4.64
C THR A 58 -4.52 9.29 5.83
N VAL A 59 -5.64 8.57 5.75
CA VAL A 59 -6.60 8.38 6.87
C VAL A 59 -6.32 7.08 7.65
N PHE A 60 -5.45 6.21 7.13
CA PHE A 60 -5.25 4.86 7.67
C PHE A 60 -4.34 4.82 8.89
N ARG A 61 -3.30 5.66 8.93
CA ARG A 61 -2.34 5.80 10.04
C ARG A 61 -1.78 7.22 10.07
N SER A 62 -1.12 7.61 11.15
CA SER A 62 -0.37 8.87 11.15
C SER A 62 0.72 8.83 10.08
N TYR A 63 0.87 9.93 9.34
CA TYR A 63 1.97 10.16 8.41
C TYR A 63 3.33 9.94 9.11
N SER A 64 4.28 9.33 8.40
CA SER A 64 5.65 9.16 8.86
C SER A 64 6.59 9.40 7.69
N PRO A 65 7.46 10.41 7.71
CA PRO A 65 8.44 10.63 6.65
C PRO A 65 9.59 9.62 6.68
N ASN A 66 9.81 8.92 7.81
CA ASN A 66 10.97 8.05 7.99
C ASN A 66 10.76 6.66 7.37
N LEU A 67 11.43 6.40 6.25
CA LEU A 67 11.35 5.14 5.51
C LEU A 67 11.79 3.92 6.34
N THR A 68 12.78 4.06 7.20
CA THR A 68 13.26 2.98 8.07
C THR A 68 12.19 2.57 9.07
N MET A 69 11.50 3.55 9.67
CA MET A 69 10.41 3.29 10.60
C MET A 69 9.22 2.63 9.90
N ILE A 70 8.86 3.07 8.69
CA ILE A 70 7.82 2.43 7.87
C ILE A 70 8.17 0.96 7.61
N ARG A 71 9.39 0.70 7.12
CA ARG A 71 9.84 -0.66 6.79
C ARG A 71 9.91 -1.57 8.02
N ALA A 72 10.41 -1.07 9.15
CA ALA A 72 10.43 -1.81 10.41
C ALA A 72 9.01 -2.16 10.87
N GLY A 73 8.07 -1.22 10.76
CA GLY A 73 6.66 -1.47 11.08
C GLY A 73 6.01 -2.52 10.17
N ILE A 74 6.27 -2.47 8.86
CA ILE A 74 5.80 -3.49 7.91
C ILE A 74 6.40 -4.86 8.24
N TRP A 75 7.71 -4.92 8.49
CA TRP A 75 8.40 -6.14 8.85
C TRP A 75 7.87 -6.74 10.16
N ALA A 76 7.67 -5.94 11.20
CA ALA A 76 7.07 -6.40 12.45
C ALA A 76 5.68 -7.00 12.20
N ASN A 77 4.85 -6.36 11.36
CA ASN A 77 3.52 -6.87 11.02
C ASN A 77 3.54 -8.13 10.12
N SER A 78 4.65 -8.45 9.45
CA SER A 78 4.80 -9.73 8.75
C SER A 78 5.00 -10.92 9.70
N LEU A 79 5.34 -10.67 10.97
CA LEU A 79 5.50 -11.70 11.99
C LEU A 79 4.21 -11.89 12.79
N ARG A 80 3.82 -13.15 13.03
CA ARG A 80 2.64 -13.47 13.87
C ARG A 80 2.75 -12.85 15.27
N LEU A 81 3.95 -12.86 15.86
CA LEU A 81 4.21 -12.22 17.15
C LEU A 81 4.02 -10.71 17.10
N GLY A 82 4.44 -10.05 16.01
CA GLY A 82 4.23 -8.62 15.84
C GLY A 82 2.75 -8.25 15.68
N GLN A 83 1.97 -9.10 15.01
CA GLN A 83 0.51 -8.95 14.94
C GLN A 83 -0.16 -9.11 16.31
N LEU A 84 0.28 -10.08 17.11
CA LEU A 84 -0.20 -10.30 18.48
C LEU A 84 0.13 -9.11 19.40
N LEU A 85 1.36 -8.60 19.35
CA LEU A 85 1.75 -7.42 20.13
C LEU A 85 0.94 -6.19 19.71
N ASN A 86 0.73 -6.01 18.40
CA ASN A 86 -0.07 -4.91 17.88
C ASN A 86 -1.55 -5.00 18.33
N SER A 87 -2.15 -6.20 18.38
CA SER A 87 -3.52 -6.36 18.88
C SER A 87 -3.64 -6.09 20.38
N LEU A 88 -2.66 -6.53 21.18
CA LEU A 88 -2.60 -6.23 22.61
C LEU A 88 -2.45 -4.72 22.88
N ILE A 89 -1.55 -4.05 22.16
CA ILE A 89 -1.35 -2.60 22.27
C ILE A 89 -2.64 -1.85 21.90
N GLN A 90 -3.33 -2.25 20.82
CA GLN A 90 -4.59 -1.61 20.42
C GLN A 90 -5.69 -1.78 21.48
N ASN A 91 -5.77 -2.95 22.11
CA ASN A 91 -6.75 -3.23 23.17
C ASN A 91 -6.48 -2.41 24.44
N VAL A 92 -5.20 -2.22 24.80
CA VAL A 92 -4.81 -1.46 26.00
C VAL A 92 -4.91 0.04 25.79
N PHE A 93 -4.45 0.54 24.64
CA PHE A 93 -4.36 1.98 24.38
C PHE A 93 -5.59 2.58 23.70
N LYS A 94 -6.68 1.80 23.56
CA LYS A 94 -7.99 2.18 23.00
C LYS A 94 -7.86 3.28 21.93
N LYS A 95 -6.97 3.05 20.96
CA LYS A 95 -6.73 4.03 19.89
C LYS A 95 -8.02 4.06 19.10
N GLU A 96 -8.73 5.18 19.09
CA GLU A 96 -9.90 5.39 18.23
C GLU A 96 -9.45 5.30 16.77
N GLN A 97 -9.29 4.08 16.25
CA GLN A 97 -9.20 3.85 14.81
C GLN A 97 -10.63 3.92 14.30
N ASN A 98 -11.12 5.15 14.13
CA ASN A 98 -12.49 5.52 13.77
C ASN A 98 -12.87 5.20 12.32
N ILE A 99 -12.28 4.17 11.71
CA ILE A 99 -12.71 3.68 10.40
C ILE A 99 -13.37 2.31 10.60
N ARG A 100 -14.57 2.31 11.20
CA ARG A 100 -15.41 1.12 11.30
C ARG A 100 -16.11 0.78 9.98
N VAL A 101 -16.24 1.77 9.08
CA VAL A 101 -16.90 1.65 7.78
C VAL A 101 -16.07 2.37 6.74
N TRP A 102 -15.70 1.68 5.66
CA TRP A 102 -15.10 2.28 4.48
C TRP A 102 -16.16 3.10 3.72
N ARG A 103 -16.01 4.43 3.67
CA ARG A 103 -16.90 5.33 2.91
C ARG A 103 -16.34 5.71 1.54
N GLY A 104 -15.35 4.97 1.04
CA GLY A 104 -14.70 5.30 -0.22
C GLY A 104 -13.85 6.58 -0.14
N MET A 105 -13.78 7.31 -1.25
CA MET A 105 -12.93 8.50 -1.38
C MET A 105 -13.39 9.68 -0.50
N GLU A 106 -14.62 9.66 0.01
CA GLU A 106 -15.15 10.70 0.90
C GLU A 106 -14.32 10.85 2.19
N MET A 107 -13.70 9.76 2.65
CA MET A 107 -12.87 9.76 3.86
C MET A 107 -11.63 10.66 3.76
N PHE A 108 -11.20 11.00 2.54
CA PHE A 108 -10.00 11.79 2.28
C PHE A 108 -10.29 13.28 2.09
N LEU A 109 -11.56 13.70 2.06
CA LEU A 109 -11.94 15.11 1.86
C LEU A 109 -11.45 16.02 2.99
N GLU A 110 -11.23 15.48 4.19
CA GLU A 110 -10.66 16.22 5.33
C GLU A 110 -9.11 16.22 5.33
N ASN A 111 -8.47 15.43 4.48
CA ASN A 111 -7.01 15.25 4.40
C ASN A 111 -6.48 15.61 3.00
N LEU A 112 -6.99 16.68 2.40
CA LEU A 112 -6.52 17.17 1.11
C LEU A 112 -5.05 17.62 1.22
N VAL A 113 -4.27 17.25 0.21
CA VAL A 113 -2.84 17.61 0.12
C VAL A 113 -2.68 18.58 -1.05
N PRO A 114 -2.31 19.85 -0.80
CA PRO A 114 -1.98 20.80 -1.85
C PRO A 114 -0.83 20.33 -2.73
N PHE A 115 -0.77 20.81 -3.98
CA PHE A 115 0.28 20.43 -4.91
C PHE A 115 1.69 20.83 -4.43
N ASP A 116 1.78 21.95 -3.71
CA ASP A 116 3.01 22.53 -3.16
C ASP A 116 3.32 22.07 -1.72
N ASP A 117 2.59 21.07 -1.21
CA ASP A 117 2.80 20.59 0.15
C ASP A 117 4.23 20.03 0.32
N PRO A 118 5.01 20.51 1.31
CA PRO A 118 6.39 20.06 1.51
C PRO A 118 6.50 18.57 1.82
N ARG A 119 5.43 17.93 2.31
CA ARG A 119 5.39 16.47 2.56
C ARG A 119 5.37 15.65 1.27
N LEU A 120 5.13 16.26 0.11
CA LEU A 120 5.26 15.62 -1.20
C LEU A 120 6.72 15.58 -1.71
N GLN A 121 7.60 16.40 -1.13
CA GLN A 121 9.03 16.37 -1.45
C GLN A 121 9.66 15.18 -0.71
N LYS A 122 10.06 14.15 -1.47
CA LYS A 122 10.71 12.93 -0.97
C LYS A 122 12.22 13.02 -1.07
#